data_AF-A0A5B8URQ6-F1
#
_entry.id   AF-A0A5B8URQ6-F1
#
_cell.length_a   1.000
_cell.length_b   1.000
_cell.length_c   1.000
_cell.angle_alpha   90.00
_cell.angle_beta   90.00
_cell.angle_gamma   90.00
#
_symmetry.space_group_name_H-M   'P 1'
#
loop_
_entity.id
_entity.type
_entity.pdbx_description
1 polymer ?
#
loop_
_entity_poly.entity_id
_entity_poly.type
_entity_poly.pdbx_seq_one_letter_code
_entity_poly.pdbx_strand_id
1 'polypeptide(L)'
;MKRVVVVVISVFSIIVLIKSCQIWTSSNALKVNKEISRLDSNTYSKSFPADYLNLFLDKKNIVIDSSLISKHRSPVTEFHTEKYYIQVYRIPSSAKFSTKSNIIYKTNNTSEMSRNTYYVDATTISQFKVKYKLDSTQPISSLYFSLFGSQTQLIRTNDSIAYYFSNFSNFSIRFKEGNVIDIYGKVGNKNREIPIEIMFLKRKECIYFILLANRNFSLHLEHNALFDLITK
;
A
#
# COMPACT_ATOMS: atom_id res chain seq x y z
N MET A 1 -2.96 -0.28 60.10
CA MET A 1 -2.47 -1.29 59.12
C MET A 1 -3.56 -1.97 58.29
N LYS A 2 -4.68 -2.46 58.86
CA LYS A 2 -5.70 -3.23 58.09
C LYS A 2 -6.31 -2.51 56.87
N ARG A 3 -6.54 -1.19 56.93
CA ARG A 3 -7.14 -0.43 55.80
C ARG A 3 -6.21 -0.30 54.57
N VAL A 4 -4.90 -0.23 54.77
CA VAL A 4 -3.93 -0.08 53.67
C VAL A 4 -3.82 -1.39 52.86
N VAL A 5 -3.87 -2.53 53.54
CA VAL A 5 -3.81 -3.86 52.90
C VAL A 5 -5.02 -4.09 51.97
N VAL A 6 -6.22 -3.66 52.39
CA VAL A 6 -7.45 -3.81 51.58
C VAL A 6 -7.40 -2.97 50.29
N VAL A 7 -6.85 -1.75 50.35
CA VAL A 7 -6.72 -0.87 49.17
C VAL A 7 -5.69 -1.42 48.17
N VAL A 8 -4.58 -1.99 48.64
CA VAL A 8 -3.56 -2.57 47.76
C VAL A 8 -4.10 -3.81 47.02
N ILE A 9 -4.88 -4.66 47.70
CA ILE A 9 -5.48 -5.86 47.09
C ILE A 9 -6.52 -5.47 46.04
N SER A 10 -7.35 -4.44 46.29
CA SER A 10 -8.38 -4.01 45.33
C SER A 10 -7.76 -3.42 44.07
N VAL A 11 -6.73 -2.58 44.19
CA VAL A 11 -6.01 -2.01 43.05
C VAL A 11 -5.31 -3.10 42.23
N PHE A 12 -4.67 -4.08 42.89
CA PHE A 12 -4.03 -5.19 42.20
C PHE A 12 -5.03 -6.05 41.42
N SER A 13 -6.19 -6.33 42.01
CA SER A 13 -7.28 -7.08 41.37
C SER A 13 -7.82 -6.39 40.12
N ILE A 14 -7.98 -5.05 40.17
CA ILE A 14 -8.42 -4.23 39.03
C ILE A 14 -7.37 -4.28 37.90
N ILE A 15 -6.08 -4.17 38.22
CA ILE A 15 -5.01 -4.24 37.22
C ILE A 15 -4.97 -5.62 36.54
N VAL A 16 -5.15 -6.70 37.31
CA VAL A 16 -5.20 -8.06 36.77
C VAL A 16 -6.40 -8.24 35.84
N LEU A 17 -7.58 -7.74 36.20
CA LEU A 17 -8.79 -7.78 35.36
C LEU A 17 -8.62 -6.98 34.06
N ILE A 18 -8.03 -5.79 34.13
CA ILE A 18 -7.75 -4.98 32.93
C ILE A 18 -6.77 -5.71 32.00
N LYS A 19 -5.68 -6.26 32.54
CA LYS A 19 -4.70 -6.99 31.73
C LYS A 19 -5.28 -8.26 31.11
N SER A 20 -6.07 -9.03 31.86
CA SER A 20 -6.71 -10.25 31.34
C SER A 20 -7.76 -9.93 30.26
N CYS A 21 -8.51 -8.83 30.40
CA CYS A 21 -9.42 -8.35 29.35
C CYS A 21 -8.67 -7.91 28.07
N GLN A 22 -7.53 -7.24 28.19
CA GLN A 22 -6.67 -6.86 27.05
C GLN A 22 -6.05 -8.09 26.34
N ILE A 23 -5.67 -9.11 27.11
CA ILE A 23 -5.14 -10.38 26.55
C ILE A 23 -6.26 -11.15 25.83
N TRP A 24 -7.46 -11.21 26.41
CA TRP A 24 -8.57 -11.95 25.81
C TRP A 24 -9.06 -11.31 24.51
N THR A 25 -9.22 -9.97 24.49
CA THR A 25 -9.62 -9.22 23.29
C THR A 25 -8.60 -9.33 22.15
N SER A 26 -7.30 -9.26 22.46
CA SER A 26 -6.26 -9.46 21.44
C SER A 26 -6.21 -10.89 20.91
N SER A 27 -6.43 -11.90 21.75
CA SER A 27 -6.45 -13.32 21.33
C SER A 27 -7.63 -13.66 20.40
N ASN A 28 -8.82 -13.11 20.68
CA ASN A 28 -10.00 -13.33 19.85
C ASN A 28 -9.90 -12.60 18.51
N ALA A 29 -9.36 -11.37 18.49
CA ALA A 29 -9.07 -10.65 17.25
C ALA A 29 -8.08 -11.42 16.34
N LEU A 30 -7.05 -12.03 16.93
CA LEU A 30 -6.11 -12.90 16.21
C LEU A 30 -6.78 -14.16 15.62
N LYS A 31 -7.72 -14.79 16.34
CA LYS A 31 -8.44 -15.98 15.86
C LYS A 31 -9.38 -15.67 14.70
N VAL A 32 -10.26 -14.67 14.87
CA VAL A 32 -11.22 -14.25 13.81
C VAL A 32 -10.48 -13.85 12.54
N ASN A 33 -9.39 -13.11 12.66
CA ASN A 33 -8.62 -12.68 11.48
C ASN A 33 -7.82 -13.81 10.81
N LYS A 34 -7.41 -14.84 11.57
CA LYS A 34 -6.78 -16.05 11.00
C LYS A 34 -7.79 -16.88 10.20
N GLU A 35 -9.05 -16.90 10.59
CA GLU A 35 -10.13 -17.51 9.81
C GLU A 35 -10.44 -16.73 8.54
N ILE A 36 -10.49 -15.38 8.61
CA ILE A 36 -10.65 -14.52 7.42
C ILE A 36 -9.52 -14.77 6.41
N SER A 37 -8.28 -14.90 6.87
CA SER A 37 -7.12 -15.20 6.01
C SER A 37 -7.16 -16.60 5.38
N ARG A 38 -7.87 -17.56 5.99
CA ARG A 38 -8.08 -18.90 5.40
C ARG A 38 -9.24 -18.92 4.39
N LEU A 39 -10.22 -18.04 4.56
CA LEU A 39 -11.41 -17.95 3.70
C LEU A 39 -11.19 -17.10 2.45
N ASP A 40 -10.23 -16.17 2.52
CA ASP A 40 -9.82 -15.38 1.36
C ASP A 40 -8.76 -16.15 0.57
N SER A 41 -9.23 -16.98 -0.35
CA SER A 41 -8.42 -17.66 -1.36
C SER A 41 -7.86 -16.61 -2.32
N ASN A 42 -6.81 -15.90 -1.90
CA ASN A 42 -6.06 -15.04 -2.78
C ASN A 42 -5.43 -15.91 -3.87
N THR A 43 -5.79 -15.65 -5.11
CA THR A 43 -5.33 -16.45 -6.25
C THR A 43 -4.50 -15.58 -7.15
N TYR A 44 -3.32 -16.06 -7.53
CA TYR A 44 -2.55 -15.47 -8.60
C TYR A 44 -3.10 -15.99 -9.93
N SER A 45 -3.43 -15.07 -10.82
CA SER A 45 -3.97 -15.37 -12.14
C SER A 45 -3.28 -14.53 -13.22
N LYS A 46 -3.34 -14.97 -14.47
CA LYS A 46 -3.01 -14.13 -15.63
C LYS A 46 -4.19 -13.27 -16.10
N SER A 47 -5.38 -13.43 -15.51
CA SER A 47 -6.52 -12.56 -15.77
C SER A 47 -6.38 -11.22 -15.03
N PHE A 48 -6.73 -10.12 -15.70
CA PHE A 48 -6.62 -8.77 -15.16
C PHE A 48 -7.75 -7.87 -15.68
N PRO A 49 -8.06 -6.76 -14.99
CA PRO A 49 -9.03 -5.79 -15.47
C PRO A 49 -8.55 -5.08 -16.75
N ALA A 50 -9.36 -5.12 -17.82
CA ALA A 50 -8.99 -4.54 -19.12
C ALA A 50 -8.68 -3.02 -19.05
N ASP A 51 -9.27 -2.31 -18.08
CA ASP A 51 -9.00 -0.89 -17.86
C ASP A 51 -7.56 -0.61 -17.41
N TYR A 52 -6.85 -1.58 -16.85
CA TYR A 52 -5.46 -1.41 -16.42
C TYR A 52 -4.51 -1.31 -17.63
N LEU A 53 -4.71 -2.15 -18.65
CA LEU A 53 -3.91 -2.06 -19.89
C LEU A 53 -4.24 -0.79 -20.69
N ASN A 54 -5.44 -0.24 -20.54
CA ASN A 54 -5.85 1.04 -21.14
C ASN A 54 -5.21 2.27 -20.47
N LEU A 55 -4.39 2.09 -19.43
CA LEU A 55 -3.57 3.16 -18.86
C LEU A 55 -2.35 3.45 -19.73
N PHE A 56 -1.82 2.44 -20.42
CA PHE A 56 -0.60 2.55 -21.21
C PHE A 56 -0.90 2.93 -22.66
N LEU A 57 -0.05 3.79 -23.24
CA LEU A 57 -0.16 4.20 -24.65
C LEU A 57 0.19 3.06 -25.59
N ASP A 58 1.33 2.43 -25.35
CA ASP A 58 1.84 1.33 -26.16
C ASP A 58 1.61 -0.01 -25.47
N LYS A 59 0.42 -0.56 -25.70
CA LYS A 59 0.00 -1.84 -25.13
C LYS A 59 0.79 -3.03 -25.67
N LYS A 60 1.49 -2.89 -26.81
CA LYS A 60 2.19 -4.02 -27.46
C LYS A 60 3.45 -4.41 -26.68
N ASN A 61 4.07 -3.44 -26.03
CA ASN A 61 5.31 -3.63 -25.26
C ASN A 61 5.07 -3.91 -23.76
N ILE A 62 3.80 -4.05 -23.35
CA ILE A 62 3.38 -4.31 -21.98
C ILE A 62 2.96 -5.78 -21.88
N VAL A 63 3.71 -6.57 -21.10
CA VAL A 63 3.43 -7.98 -20.84
C VAL A 63 2.87 -8.13 -19.43
N ILE A 64 1.84 -8.96 -19.24
CA ILE A 64 1.28 -9.25 -17.92
C ILE A 64 2.09 -10.38 -17.27
N ASP A 65 2.57 -10.16 -16.05
CA ASP A 65 3.19 -11.20 -15.24
C ASP A 65 2.15 -11.97 -14.43
N SER A 66 1.48 -11.25 -13.54
CA SER A 66 0.56 -11.84 -12.58
C SER A 66 -0.48 -10.82 -12.12
N SER A 67 -1.61 -11.31 -11.63
CA SER A 67 -2.61 -10.52 -10.93
C SER A 67 -3.03 -11.22 -9.65
N LEU A 68 -2.87 -10.52 -8.53
CA LEU A 68 -3.42 -10.93 -7.25
C LEU A 68 -4.92 -10.61 -7.24
N ILE A 69 -5.75 -11.64 -7.25
CA ILE A 69 -7.21 -11.54 -7.15
C ILE A 69 -7.62 -11.79 -5.69
N SER A 70 -8.37 -10.85 -5.11
CA SER A 70 -8.98 -10.93 -3.77
C SER A 70 -10.49 -10.73 -3.88
N LYS A 71 -11.26 -11.33 -2.97
CA LYS A 71 -12.71 -11.11 -2.90
C LYS A 71 -13.08 -9.72 -2.37
N HIS A 72 -12.15 -9.05 -1.70
CA HIS A 72 -12.44 -7.83 -0.95
C HIS A 72 -11.91 -6.56 -1.64
N ARG A 73 -11.06 -6.68 -2.67
CA ARG A 73 -10.32 -5.53 -3.24
C ARG A 73 -10.21 -5.66 -4.76
N SER A 74 -9.98 -4.52 -5.43
CA SER A 74 -9.57 -4.56 -6.84
C SER A 74 -8.31 -5.41 -7.02
N PRO A 75 -8.13 -6.06 -8.18
CA PRO A 75 -6.89 -6.76 -8.49
C PRO A 75 -5.66 -5.87 -8.38
N VAL A 76 -4.55 -6.44 -7.92
CA VAL A 76 -3.21 -5.85 -8.05
C VAL A 76 -2.53 -6.59 -9.18
N THR A 77 -2.21 -5.88 -10.27
CA THR A 77 -1.62 -6.50 -11.47
C THR A 77 -0.20 -6.04 -11.65
N GLU A 78 0.68 -7.00 -11.88
CA GLU A 78 2.06 -6.79 -12.28
C GLU A 78 2.18 -6.93 -13.80
N PHE A 79 2.83 -5.95 -14.40
CA PHE A 79 3.23 -5.92 -15.79
C PHE A 79 4.74 -5.74 -15.87
N HIS A 80 5.30 -6.03 -17.04
CA HIS A 80 6.64 -5.61 -17.38
C HIS A 80 6.75 -5.14 -18.83
N THR A 81 7.77 -4.34 -19.07
CA THR A 81 8.36 -4.10 -20.40
C THR A 81 9.73 -4.80 -20.45
N GLU A 82 10.49 -4.56 -21.52
CA GLU A 82 11.90 -4.95 -21.57
C GLU A 82 12.71 -4.32 -20.41
N LYS A 83 12.43 -3.06 -20.07
CA LYS A 83 13.21 -2.28 -19.10
C LYS A 83 12.60 -2.23 -17.70
N TYR A 84 11.27 -2.26 -17.59
CA TYR A 84 10.57 -1.85 -16.38
C TYR A 84 9.67 -2.96 -15.80
N TYR A 85 9.60 -3.02 -14.48
CA TYR A 85 8.52 -3.64 -13.73
C TYR A 85 7.48 -2.57 -13.41
N ILE A 86 6.21 -2.92 -13.54
CA ILE A 86 5.09 -2.01 -13.31
C ILE A 86 4.03 -2.72 -12.47
N GLN A 87 3.58 -2.10 -11.39
CA GLN A 87 2.45 -2.58 -10.61
C GLN A 87 1.31 -1.58 -10.70
N VAL A 88 0.10 -2.06 -10.96
CA VAL A 88 -1.13 -1.25 -11.04
C VAL A 88 -2.14 -1.75 -10.02
N TYR A 89 -2.71 -0.83 -9.26
CA TYR A 89 -3.81 -1.09 -8.34
C TYR A 89 -4.87 0.01 -8.40
N ARG A 90 -6.14 -0.38 -8.57
CA ARG A 90 -7.28 0.55 -8.63
C ARG A 90 -7.91 0.75 -7.26
N ILE A 91 -7.92 2.00 -6.81
CA ILE A 91 -8.52 2.48 -5.57
C ILE A 91 -9.85 3.18 -5.92
N PRO A 92 -11.01 2.66 -5.46
CA PRO A 92 -12.27 3.38 -5.58
C PRO A 92 -12.19 4.74 -4.87
N SER A 93 -12.74 5.79 -5.48
CA SER A 93 -12.67 7.16 -4.97
C SER A 93 -13.97 7.92 -5.21
N SER A 94 -14.22 8.98 -4.44
CA SER A 94 -15.37 9.85 -4.72
C SER A 94 -15.19 10.64 -6.02
N ALA A 95 -16.28 10.98 -6.72
CA ALA A 95 -16.24 11.80 -7.93
C ALA A 95 -15.51 13.15 -7.73
N LYS A 96 -15.61 13.71 -6.51
CA LYS A 96 -15.01 14.99 -6.10
C LYS A 96 -13.53 14.89 -5.73
N PHE A 97 -12.93 13.70 -5.76
CA PHE A 97 -11.51 13.53 -5.42
C PHE A 97 -10.63 14.33 -6.42
N SER A 98 -9.70 15.13 -5.92
CA SER A 98 -8.61 15.76 -6.68
C SER A 98 -7.29 15.24 -6.15
N THR A 99 -6.41 14.78 -7.03
CA THR A 99 -5.08 14.31 -6.60
C THR A 99 -4.20 15.43 -6.04
N LYS A 100 -4.47 16.69 -6.41
CA LYS A 100 -3.72 17.86 -5.91
C LYS A 100 -4.07 18.18 -4.45
N SER A 101 -5.34 18.08 -4.07
CA SER A 101 -5.80 18.50 -2.74
C SER A 101 -6.13 17.35 -1.79
N ASN A 102 -6.46 16.16 -2.31
CA ASN A 102 -6.86 15.01 -1.48
C ASN A 102 -5.73 14.00 -1.25
N ILE A 103 -4.57 14.14 -1.90
CA ILE A 103 -3.36 13.38 -1.56
C ILE A 103 -2.48 14.21 -0.66
N ILE A 104 -2.40 13.80 0.61
CA ILE A 104 -1.62 14.46 1.64
C ILE A 104 -0.28 13.72 1.76
N TYR A 105 0.77 14.35 1.23
CA TYR A 105 2.12 13.81 1.32
C TYR A 105 2.75 14.09 2.69
N LYS A 106 3.31 13.06 3.35
CA LYS A 106 3.98 13.14 4.65
C LYS A 106 5.36 12.49 4.56
N THR A 107 6.41 13.20 4.99
CA THR A 107 7.81 12.72 4.99
C THR A 107 8.18 11.85 6.21
N ASN A 108 7.24 11.59 7.12
CA ASN A 108 7.52 10.91 8.38
C ASN A 108 7.97 9.45 8.15
N ASN A 109 9.07 9.05 8.77
CA ASN A 109 9.68 7.71 8.69
C ASN A 109 8.89 6.62 9.45
N THR A 110 7.68 6.90 9.93
CA THR A 110 6.84 5.93 10.65
C THR A 110 6.05 5.08 9.66
N SER A 111 6.77 4.24 8.93
CA SER A 111 6.22 3.32 7.93
C SER A 111 6.07 1.90 8.49
N GLU A 112 5.99 1.71 9.81
CA GLU A 112 5.81 0.36 10.34
C GLU A 112 4.38 -0.11 10.10
N MET A 113 4.25 -1.32 9.55
CA MET A 113 2.96 -2.01 9.42
C MET A 113 2.21 -1.98 10.75
N SER A 114 0.89 -1.79 10.68
CA SER A 114 0.06 -1.77 11.89
C SER A 114 0.06 -3.15 12.56
N ARG A 115 0.46 -3.19 13.83
CA ARG A 115 0.38 -4.40 14.66
C ARG A 115 -1.08 -4.86 14.71
N ASN A 116 -1.34 -6.15 14.55
CA ASN A 116 -2.68 -6.76 14.48
C ASN A 116 -3.49 -6.56 13.19
N THR A 117 -2.85 -6.12 12.09
CA THR A 117 -3.48 -6.07 10.77
C THR A 117 -2.88 -7.15 9.86
N TYR A 118 -3.73 -7.83 9.09
CA TYR A 118 -3.30 -8.86 8.13
C TYR A 118 -3.01 -8.22 6.78
N TYR A 119 -1.89 -8.62 6.21
CA TYR A 119 -1.42 -8.13 4.93
C TYR A 119 -1.09 -9.29 4.02
N VAL A 120 -1.38 -9.12 2.74
CA VAL A 120 -1.01 -10.06 1.67
C VAL A 120 0.11 -9.44 0.86
N ASP A 121 1.15 -10.23 0.60
CA ASP A 121 2.18 -9.87 -0.37
C ASP A 121 1.54 -9.86 -1.76
N ALA A 122 1.64 -8.74 -2.48
CA ALA A 122 1.09 -8.59 -3.83
C ALA A 122 2.19 -8.29 -4.87
N THR A 123 3.43 -8.59 -4.51
CA THR A 123 4.60 -8.45 -5.40
C THR A 123 5.30 -9.79 -5.51
N THR A 124 5.63 -10.19 -6.73
CA THR A 124 6.47 -11.35 -7.00
C THR A 124 7.96 -11.01 -7.10
N ILE A 125 8.28 -9.71 -7.11
CA ILE A 125 9.63 -9.17 -7.22
C ILE A 125 10.39 -9.35 -5.89
N SER A 126 11.65 -9.80 -5.96
CA SER A 126 12.44 -10.11 -4.75
C SER A 126 13.09 -8.88 -4.12
N GLN A 127 13.37 -7.85 -4.92
CA GLN A 127 14.13 -6.67 -4.53
C GLN A 127 13.30 -5.69 -3.70
N PHE A 128 11.98 -5.71 -3.83
CA PHE A 128 11.07 -4.98 -2.95
C PHE A 128 9.75 -5.75 -2.78
N LYS A 129 9.06 -5.47 -1.67
CA LYS A 129 7.77 -6.06 -1.35
C LYS A 129 6.74 -4.97 -1.13
N VAL A 130 5.62 -5.09 -1.83
CA VAL A 130 4.39 -4.34 -1.62
C VAL A 130 3.36 -5.28 -1.01
N LYS A 131 2.81 -4.83 0.11
CA LYS A 131 1.82 -5.51 0.93
C LYS A 131 0.54 -4.71 0.96
N TYR A 132 -0.58 -5.41 0.90
CA TYR A 132 -1.90 -4.82 0.95
C TYR A 132 -2.68 -5.36 2.13
N LYS A 133 -3.36 -4.49 2.86
CA LYS A 133 -4.27 -4.87 3.94
C LYS A 133 -5.37 -5.77 3.38
N LEU A 134 -5.64 -6.89 4.07
CA LEU A 134 -6.70 -7.82 3.73
C LEU A 134 -8.04 -7.32 4.29
N ASP A 135 -8.65 -6.35 3.60
CA ASP A 135 -9.93 -5.74 4.00
C ASP A 135 -10.65 -5.17 2.77
N SER A 136 -11.96 -4.97 2.88
CA SER A 136 -12.74 -4.34 1.83
C SER A 136 -12.31 -2.89 1.59
N THR A 137 -12.19 -2.50 0.32
CA THR A 137 -11.84 -1.10 -0.02
C THR A 137 -13.11 -0.32 -0.33
N GLN A 138 -13.47 0.61 0.55
CA GLN A 138 -14.55 1.56 0.33
C GLN A 138 -14.04 2.76 -0.49
N PRO A 139 -14.92 3.50 -1.21
CA PRO A 139 -14.55 4.74 -1.89
C PRO A 139 -13.88 5.73 -0.95
N ILE A 140 -12.70 6.22 -1.36
CA ILE A 140 -11.91 7.15 -0.53
C ILE A 140 -12.22 8.61 -0.86
N SER A 141 -12.16 9.46 0.17
CA SER A 141 -12.24 10.91 0.07
C SER A 141 -10.88 11.60 0.26
N SER A 142 -9.90 10.90 0.82
CA SER A 142 -8.54 11.39 1.06
C SER A 142 -7.55 10.23 1.03
N LEU A 143 -6.28 10.54 0.75
CA LEU A 143 -5.19 9.58 0.74
C LEU A 143 -3.98 10.22 1.42
N TYR A 144 -3.39 9.53 2.40
CA TYR A 144 -2.18 9.95 3.09
C TYR A 144 -1.03 9.10 2.58
N PHE A 145 -0.09 9.73 1.90
CA PHE A 145 1.04 9.07 1.26
C PHE A 145 2.33 9.44 1.96
N SER A 146 3.11 8.44 2.35
CA SER A 146 4.47 8.63 2.83
C SER A 146 5.42 7.86 1.94
N LEU A 147 6.46 8.55 1.46
CA LEU A 147 7.54 7.99 0.64
C LEU A 147 8.85 8.39 1.30
N PHE A 148 9.66 7.38 1.65
CA PHE A 148 10.91 7.56 2.36
C PHE A 148 12.05 6.97 1.53
N GLY A 149 13.11 7.75 1.37
CA GLY A 149 14.29 7.42 0.57
C GLY A 149 15.01 8.68 0.12
N SER A 150 16.20 8.54 -0.45
CA SER A 150 16.95 9.67 -1.01
C SER A 150 16.30 10.20 -2.30
N GLN A 151 16.61 11.46 -2.63
CA GLN A 151 16.16 12.13 -3.85
C GLN A 151 14.64 12.08 -4.06
N THR A 152 13.87 12.05 -2.96
CA THR A 152 12.41 12.02 -3.03
C THR A 152 11.89 13.38 -3.49
N GLN A 153 11.13 13.38 -4.58
CA GLN A 153 10.62 14.60 -5.20
C GLN A 153 9.23 14.39 -5.79
N LEU A 154 8.40 15.44 -5.68
CA LEU A 154 7.15 15.56 -6.42
C LEU A 154 7.47 16.10 -7.82
N ILE A 155 7.36 15.25 -8.83
CA ILE A 155 7.66 15.59 -10.23
C ILE A 155 6.53 16.43 -10.85
N ARG A 156 5.28 16.03 -10.61
CA ARG A 156 4.10 16.71 -11.18
C ARG A 156 2.87 16.53 -10.31
N THR A 157 2.07 17.58 -10.20
CA THR A 157 0.74 17.50 -9.57
C THR A 157 -0.28 18.37 -10.28
N ASN A 158 -1.50 17.84 -10.45
CA ASN A 158 -2.70 18.54 -10.85
C ASN A 158 -3.93 17.79 -10.27
N ASP A 159 -5.15 18.11 -10.71
CA ASP A 159 -6.36 17.48 -10.16
C ASP A 159 -6.54 15.99 -10.51
N SER A 160 -5.81 15.51 -11.52
CA SER A 160 -5.89 14.13 -11.99
C SER A 160 -4.59 13.33 -11.81
N ILE A 161 -3.46 13.98 -11.56
CA ILE A 161 -2.16 13.33 -11.41
C ILE A 161 -1.46 13.83 -10.15
N ALA A 162 -0.91 12.92 -9.35
CA ALA A 162 0.19 13.20 -8.43
C ALA A 162 1.31 12.21 -8.69
N TYR A 163 2.50 12.71 -9.02
CA TYR A 163 3.60 11.92 -9.58
C TYR A 163 4.90 12.19 -8.84
N TYR A 164 5.54 11.13 -8.38
CA TYR A 164 6.69 11.17 -7.48
C TYR A 164 7.82 10.30 -8.01
N PHE A 165 9.05 10.75 -7.79
CA PHE A 165 10.27 9.96 -7.93
C PHE A 165 10.95 9.83 -6.58
N SER A 166 11.58 8.69 -6.31
CA SER A 166 12.40 8.48 -5.11
C SER A 166 13.35 7.30 -5.30
N ASN A 167 14.56 7.41 -4.75
CA ASN A 167 15.34 6.23 -4.42
C ASN A 167 14.77 5.66 -3.12
N PHE A 168 13.66 4.93 -3.22
CA PHE A 168 12.89 4.57 -2.04
C PHE A 168 13.57 3.50 -1.20
N SER A 169 13.43 3.64 0.11
CA SER A 169 13.60 2.59 1.10
C SER A 169 12.24 1.98 1.44
N ASN A 170 11.21 2.80 1.62
CA ASN A 170 9.86 2.35 1.93
C ASN A 170 8.79 3.39 1.55
N PHE A 171 7.54 2.94 1.45
CA PHE A 171 6.40 3.82 1.35
C PHE A 171 5.19 3.25 2.11
N SER A 172 4.25 4.12 2.45
CA SER A 172 2.96 3.72 3.00
C SER A 172 1.83 4.59 2.49
N ILE A 173 0.64 3.98 2.37
CA ILE A 173 -0.60 4.64 1.99
C ILE A 173 -1.64 4.33 3.06
N ARG A 174 -2.32 5.37 3.54
CA ARG A 174 -3.52 5.27 4.39
C ARG A 174 -4.69 5.99 3.70
N PHE A 175 -5.88 5.44 3.79
CA PHE A 175 -7.09 6.07 3.21
C PHE A 175 -7.82 7.03 4.17
N LYS A 176 -7.43 7.06 5.44
CA LYS A 176 -7.88 8.05 6.44
C LYS A 176 -6.74 8.43 7.36
N GLU A 177 -6.80 9.64 7.93
CA GLU A 177 -5.82 10.06 8.93
C GLU A 177 -5.92 9.19 10.19
N GLY A 178 -4.77 8.88 10.79
CA GLY A 178 -4.72 8.07 12.02
C GLY A 178 -5.10 6.59 11.87
N ASN A 179 -5.56 6.16 10.69
CA ASN A 179 -5.90 4.76 10.43
C ASN A 179 -4.67 3.87 10.25
N VAL A 180 -4.93 2.56 10.30
CA VAL A 180 -3.93 1.53 9.94
C VAL A 180 -3.45 1.71 8.50
N ILE A 181 -2.24 1.23 8.20
CA ILE A 181 -1.67 1.30 6.85
C ILE A 181 -2.44 0.36 5.92
N ASP A 182 -2.91 0.88 4.78
CA ASP A 182 -3.66 0.11 3.78
C ASP A 182 -2.73 -0.56 2.75
N ILE A 183 -1.69 0.17 2.34
CA ILE A 183 -0.66 -0.32 1.40
C ILE A 183 0.70 0.03 1.97
N TYR A 184 1.60 -0.95 2.01
CA TYR A 184 2.96 -0.79 2.51
C TYR A 184 3.97 -1.37 1.53
N GLY A 185 4.93 -0.56 1.10
CA GLY A 185 6.04 -1.00 0.28
C GLY A 185 7.36 -0.85 1.02
N LYS A 186 8.27 -1.81 0.82
CA LYS A 186 9.65 -1.71 1.32
C LYS A 186 10.62 -2.45 0.42
N VAL A 187 11.86 -1.97 0.38
CA VAL A 187 12.97 -2.73 -0.18
C VAL A 187 13.18 -4.05 0.58
N GLY A 188 13.62 -5.09 -0.13
CA GLY A 188 13.92 -6.39 0.45
C GLY A 188 15.17 -6.35 1.34
N ASN A 189 16.16 -5.53 0.97
CA ASN A 189 17.37 -5.30 1.74
C ASN A 189 17.35 -3.90 2.37
N LYS A 190 17.31 -3.82 3.71
CA LYS A 190 17.17 -2.56 4.46
C LYS A 190 18.29 -1.54 4.25
N ASN A 191 19.45 -1.97 3.75
CA ASN A 191 20.62 -1.12 3.54
C ASN A 191 20.74 -0.65 2.08
N ARG A 192 19.69 -0.80 1.28
CA ARG A 192 19.66 -0.39 -0.12
C ARG A 192 18.44 0.47 -0.39
N GLU A 193 18.59 1.37 -1.35
CA GLU A 193 17.49 2.09 -1.95
C GLU A 193 17.31 1.62 -3.39
N ILE A 194 16.09 1.72 -3.89
CA ILE A 194 15.77 1.37 -5.28
C ILE A 194 15.14 2.59 -5.93
N PRO A 195 15.57 3.01 -7.12
CA PRO A 195 14.86 4.07 -7.83
C PRO A 195 13.48 3.57 -8.24
N ILE A 196 12.43 4.31 -7.85
CA ILE A 196 11.07 4.09 -8.28
C ILE A 196 10.38 5.38 -8.68
N GLU A 197 9.37 5.19 -9.50
CA GLU A 197 8.38 6.20 -9.81
C GLU A 197 7.01 5.74 -9.33
N ILE A 198 6.29 6.63 -8.66
CA ILE A 198 4.93 6.39 -8.17
C ILE A 198 3.99 7.44 -8.76
N MET A 199 2.92 6.99 -9.40
CA MET A 199 1.87 7.85 -9.91
C MET A 199 0.52 7.48 -9.30
N PHE A 200 -0.20 8.50 -8.83
CA PHE A 200 -1.63 8.43 -8.57
C PHE A 200 -2.36 9.11 -9.71
N LEU A 201 -3.05 8.32 -10.53
CA LEU A 201 -3.77 8.79 -11.71
C LEU A 201 -5.28 8.65 -11.48
N LYS A 202 -6.02 9.77 -11.42
CA LYS A 202 -7.47 9.77 -11.37
C LYS A 202 -8.06 9.56 -12.77
N ARG A 203 -8.97 8.60 -12.90
CA ARG A 203 -9.90 8.51 -14.02
C ARG A 203 -11.29 8.17 -13.49
N LYS A 204 -12.28 9.03 -13.79
CA LYS A 204 -13.65 8.92 -13.26
C LYS A 204 -13.63 8.84 -11.72
N GLU A 205 -14.31 7.85 -11.14
CA GLU A 205 -14.43 7.61 -9.70
C GLU A 205 -13.35 6.63 -9.19
N CYS A 206 -12.21 6.55 -9.86
CA CYS A 206 -11.10 5.69 -9.48
C CYS A 206 -9.78 6.44 -9.50
N ILE A 207 -8.88 6.03 -8.60
CA ILE A 207 -7.47 6.40 -8.59
C ILE A 207 -6.67 5.14 -8.88
N TYR A 208 -5.83 5.20 -9.88
CA TYR A 208 -4.86 4.16 -10.18
C TYR A 208 -3.57 4.50 -9.46
N PHE A 209 -3.19 3.67 -8.50
CA PHE A 209 -1.85 3.65 -7.92
C PHE A 209 -0.96 2.82 -8.86
N ILE A 210 0.06 3.47 -9.41
CA ILE A 210 0.98 2.87 -10.36
C ILE A 210 2.39 3.04 -9.82
N LEU A 211 3.09 1.92 -9.66
CA LEU A 211 4.49 1.88 -9.24
C LEU A 211 5.32 1.34 -10.40
N LEU A 212 6.42 2.02 -10.71
CA LEU A 212 7.38 1.60 -11.72
C LEU A 212 8.78 1.50 -11.11
N ALA A 213 9.49 0.44 -11.48
CA ALA A 213 10.89 0.21 -11.12
C ALA A 213 11.66 -0.37 -12.30
N ASN A 214 12.97 -0.22 -12.32
CA ASN A 214 13.81 -0.94 -13.29
C ASN A 214 13.77 -2.45 -13.06
N ARG A 215 13.79 -3.24 -14.14
CA ARG A 215 14.00 -4.69 -14.04
C ARG A 215 15.39 -5.06 -13.57
N ASN A 216 16.36 -4.28 -14.01
CA ASN A 216 17.72 -4.30 -13.48
C ASN A 216 17.92 -3.13 -12.52
N PHE A 217 17.81 -3.42 -11.24
CA PHE A 217 17.93 -2.45 -10.14
C PHE A 217 19.31 -1.78 -10.03
N SER A 218 20.30 -2.23 -10.81
CA SER A 218 21.62 -1.59 -10.89
C SER A 218 21.65 -0.45 -11.93
N LEU A 219 20.62 -0.36 -12.78
CA LEU A 219 20.52 0.68 -13.80
C LEU A 219 19.84 1.94 -13.23
N HIS A 220 20.23 3.08 -13.77
CA HIS A 220 19.55 4.35 -13.54
C HIS A 220 18.12 4.29 -14.09
N LEU A 221 17.16 4.80 -13.33
CA LEU A 221 15.79 4.95 -13.79
C LEU A 221 15.64 6.32 -14.46
N GLU A 222 15.32 6.30 -15.76
CA GLU A 222 15.06 7.53 -16.52
C GLU A 222 13.92 8.31 -15.84
N HIS A 223 14.17 9.57 -15.48
CA HIS A 223 13.11 10.44 -14.94
C HIS A 223 12.00 10.60 -15.99
N ASN A 224 10.75 10.52 -15.55
CA ASN A 224 9.54 10.59 -16.38
C ASN A 224 9.19 9.29 -17.12
N ALA A 225 9.90 8.18 -16.92
CA ALA A 225 9.63 6.93 -17.62
C ALA A 225 8.17 6.47 -17.47
N LEU A 226 7.60 6.57 -16.27
CA LEU A 226 6.20 6.22 -16.02
C LEU A 226 5.23 7.21 -16.67
N PHE A 227 5.57 8.49 -16.69
CA PHE A 227 4.76 9.50 -17.38
C PHE A 227 4.71 9.22 -18.88
N ASP A 228 5.85 8.96 -19.51
CA ASP A 228 5.95 8.70 -20.95
C ASP A 228 5.23 7.40 -21.37
N LEU A 229 5.13 6.41 -20.48
CA LEU A 229 4.36 5.19 -20.72
C LEU A 229 2.83 5.42 -20.74
N ILE A 230 2.34 6.46 -20.06
CA ILE A 230 0.91 6.71 -19.80
C ILE A 230 0.36 7.90 -20.62
N THR A 231 1.18 8.92 -20.82
CA THR A 231 0.79 10.22 -21.39
C THR A 231 1.79 10.61 -22.46
N LYS A 232 1.30 10.90 -23.66
CA LYS A 232 2.11 11.29 -24.81
C LYS A 232 2.16 12.81 -24.89
#